data_AF-A0A7L3I1Y7-F1
#
_entry.id   AF-A0A7L3I1Y7-F1
#
_cell.length_a   1.000
_cell.length_b   1.000
_cell.length_c   1.000
_cell.angle_alpha   90.00
_cell.angle_beta   90.00
_cell.angle_gamma   90.00
#
_symmetry.space_group_name_H-M   'P 1'
#
loop_
_entity.id
_entity.type
_entity.pdbx_description
1 polymer ?
#
loop_
_entity_poly.entity_id
_entity_poly.type
_entity_poly.pdbx_seq_one_letter_code
_entity_poly.pdbx_strand_id
1 'polypeptide(L)'
;ALTQPLHEALSLWKQLLENPGIPNVRSPEQTSTSLHILASLFRLQAQPIQALESFLLLRSLCRRLGDNLGSSNALSEITRILLQLECPSQAQVNL
;
A
#
# COMPACT_ATOMS: atom_id res chain seq x y z
N ALA A 1 1.59 -13.30 18.54
CA ALA A 1 0.90 -11.99 18.45
C ALA A 1 -0.04 -12.02 17.24
N LEU A 2 -1.27 -11.48 17.34
CA LEU A 2 -2.30 -11.57 16.29
C LEU A 2 -1.91 -10.87 14.96
N THR A 3 -0.83 -10.09 14.94
CA THR A 3 -0.39 -9.28 13.80
C THR A 3 0.78 -9.88 13.03
N GLN A 4 1.39 -10.97 13.52
CA GLN A 4 2.57 -11.59 12.88
C GLN A 4 2.31 -12.04 11.43
N PRO A 5 1.18 -12.67 11.09
CA PRO A 5 0.89 -13.06 9.70
C PRO A 5 0.78 -11.86 8.76
N LEU A 6 0.34 -10.69 9.25
CA LEU A 6 0.24 -9.49 8.44
C LEU A 6 1.63 -8.93 8.09
N HIS A 7 2.56 -8.96 9.05
CA HIS A 7 3.94 -8.51 8.80
C HIS A 7 4.66 -9.45 7.84
N GLU A 8 4.44 -10.76 7.96
CA GLU A 8 4.97 -11.74 7.00
C GLU A 8 4.39 -11.53 5.60
N ALA A 9 3.07 -11.33 5.48
CA ALA A 9 2.44 -10.99 4.22
C ALA A 9 3.02 -9.71 3.60
N LEU A 10 3.23 -8.66 4.40
CA LEU A 10 3.86 -7.43 3.94
C LEU A 10 5.29 -7.66 3.44
N SER A 11 6.08 -8.48 4.13
CA SER A 11 7.43 -8.86 3.69
C SER A 11 7.40 -9.54 2.32
N LEU A 12 6.48 -10.49 2.13
CA LEU A 12 6.31 -11.18 0.85
C LEU A 12 5.87 -10.22 -0.27
N TRP A 13 4.98 -9.26 0.01
CA TRP A 13 4.61 -8.22 -0.95
C TRP A 13 5.79 -7.33 -1.35
N LYS A 14 6.61 -6.92 -0.38
CA LYS A 14 7.83 -6.13 -0.65
C LYS A 14 8.76 -6.89 -1.57
N GLN A 15 9.01 -8.17 -1.29
CA GLN A 15 9.85 -9.03 -2.13
C GLN A 15 9.27 -9.23 -3.53
N LEU A 16 7.96 -9.47 -3.66
CA LEU A 16 7.31 -9.67 -4.95
C LEU A 16 7.36 -8.40 -5.83
N LEU A 17 7.20 -7.22 -5.23
CA LEU A 17 7.11 -5.93 -5.92
C LEU A 17 8.45 -5.17 -6.04
N GLU A 18 9.53 -5.76 -5.54
CA GLU A 18 10.90 -5.22 -5.64
C GLU A 18 11.29 -4.99 -7.10
N ASN A 19 10.92 -5.92 -7.99
CA ASN A 19 11.11 -5.75 -9.42
C ASN A 19 10.12 -4.70 -9.97
N PRO A 20 10.56 -3.72 -10.77
CA PRO A 20 9.71 -2.60 -11.25
C PRO A 20 8.67 -3.01 -12.29
N GLY A 21 8.72 -4.24 -12.81
CA GLY A 21 7.75 -4.75 -13.79
C GLY A 21 6.38 -5.08 -13.20
N ILE A 22 5.46 -5.47 -14.08
CA ILE A 22 4.18 -6.06 -13.68
C ILE A 22 4.49 -7.46 -13.12
N PRO A 23 4.11 -7.76 -11.87
CA PRO A 23 4.39 -9.07 -11.29
C PRO A 23 3.59 -10.14 -12.04
N ASN A 24 4.19 -11.32 -12.22
CA ASN A 24 3.53 -12.45 -12.87
C ASN A 24 2.55 -13.12 -11.89
N VAL A 25 1.39 -12.49 -11.72
CA VAL A 25 0.31 -12.93 -10.83
C VAL A 25 -0.90 -13.35 -11.65
N ARG A 26 -1.72 -14.25 -11.10
CA ARG A 26 -2.89 -14.79 -11.78
C ARG A 26 -3.92 -13.72 -12.16
N SER A 27 -4.15 -12.74 -11.28
CA SER A 27 -5.02 -11.58 -11.53
C SER A 27 -4.43 -10.33 -10.87
N PRO A 28 -4.04 -9.31 -11.65
CA PRO A 28 -3.58 -8.04 -11.11
C PRO A 28 -4.61 -7.29 -10.28
N GLU A 29 -5.90 -7.43 -10.60
CA GLU A 29 -7.01 -6.78 -9.91
C GLU A 29 -7.20 -7.38 -8.51
N GLN A 30 -7.20 -8.71 -8.41
CA GLN A 30 -7.25 -9.41 -7.13
C GLN A 30 -6.00 -9.10 -6.29
N THR A 31 -4.83 -9.05 -6.92
CA THR A 31 -3.56 -8.70 -6.28
C THR A 31 -3.62 -7.31 -5.64
N SER A 32 -4.10 -6.31 -6.38
CA SER A 32 -4.28 -4.94 -5.89
C SER A 32 -5.32 -4.88 -4.75
N THR A 33 -6.41 -5.64 -4.87
CA THR A 33 -7.44 -5.75 -3.83
C THR A 33 -6.89 -6.35 -2.53
N SER A 34 -6.13 -7.45 -2.62
CA SER A 34 -5.50 -8.09 -1.46
C SER A 34 -4.52 -7.16 -0.75
N LEU A 35 -3.73 -6.40 -1.50
CA LEU A 35 -2.79 -5.43 -0.93
C LEU A 35 -3.50 -4.25 -0.27
N HIS A 36 -4.62 -3.79 -0.84
CA HIS A 36 -5.48 -2.79 -0.19
C HIS A 36 -6.04 -3.31 1.14
N ILE A 37 -6.53 -4.55 1.19
CA ILE A 37 -7.04 -5.17 2.42
C ILE A 37 -5.94 -5.21 3.49
N LEU A 38 -4.72 -5.62 3.13
CA LEU A 38 -3.58 -5.61 4.05
C LEU A 38 -3.32 -4.23 4.65
N ALA A 39 -3.27 -3.19 3.81
CA ALA A 39 -3.08 -1.81 4.25
C ALA A 39 -4.18 -1.35 5.22
N SER A 40 -5.44 -1.66 4.90
CA SER A 40 -6.60 -1.36 5.75
C SER A 40 -6.57 -2.10 7.08
N LEU A 41 -6.10 -3.35 7.10
CA LEU A 41 -5.94 -4.12 8.35
C LEU A 41 -4.89 -3.49 9.26
N PHE A 42 -3.74 -3.09 8.73
CA PHE A 42 -2.73 -2.36 9.50
C PHE A 42 -3.28 -1.04 10.05
N ARG A 43 -4.07 -0.31 9.26
CA ARG A 43 -4.72 0.93 9.70
C ARG A 43 -5.68 0.68 10.87
N LEU A 44 -6.51 -0.37 10.78
CA LEU A 44 -7.44 -0.77 11.84
C LEU A 44 -6.72 -1.22 13.12
N GLN A 45 -5.52 -1.77 13.00
CA GLN A 45 -4.68 -2.17 14.13
C GLN A 45 -3.82 -1.03 14.69
N ALA A 46 -4.07 0.23 14.27
CA ALA A 46 -3.28 1.39 14.67
C ALA A 46 -1.77 1.21 14.40
N GLN A 47 -1.42 0.58 13.28
CA GLN A 47 -0.06 0.43 12.78
C GLN A 47 0.15 1.33 11.54
N PRO A 48 0.21 2.66 11.72
CA PRO A 48 0.14 3.62 10.61
C PRO A 48 1.34 3.53 9.67
N ILE A 49 2.53 3.16 10.17
CA ILE A 49 3.73 3.01 9.33
C ILE A 49 3.57 1.84 8.37
N GLN A 50 3.13 0.68 8.84
CA GLN A 50 2.88 -0.51 8.03
C GLN A 50 1.73 -0.28 7.03
N ALA A 51 0.69 0.46 7.44
CA ALA A 51 -0.38 0.86 6.54
C ALA A 51 0.14 1.77 5.41
N LEU A 52 0.96 2.77 5.76
CA LEU A 52 1.59 3.68 4.80
C LEU A 52 2.46 2.93 3.80
N GLU A 53 3.33 2.04 4.27
CA GLU A 53 4.16 1.19 3.42
C GLU A 53 3.32 0.35 2.45
N SER A 54 2.23 -0.24 2.95
CA SER A 54 1.33 -1.07 2.15
C SER A 54 0.61 -0.25 1.07
N PHE A 55 0.14 0.97 1.39
CA PHE A 55 -0.46 1.85 0.40
C PHE A 55 0.54 2.39 -0.62
N LEU A 56 1.81 2.61 -0.25
CA LEU A 56 2.88 2.97 -1.19
C LEU A 56 3.14 1.83 -2.20
N LEU A 57 3.18 0.58 -1.72
CA LEU A 57 3.27 -0.60 -2.58
C LEU A 57 2.05 -0.71 -3.51
N LEU A 58 0.84 -0.49 -2.98
CA LEU A 58 -0.39 -0.50 -3.78
C LEU A 58 -0.36 0.56 -4.88
N ARG A 59 0.01 1.80 -4.54
CA ARG A 59 0.12 2.88 -5.52
C ARG A 59 1.13 2.54 -6.61
N SER A 60 2.28 1.99 -6.25
CA SER A 60 3.30 1.51 -7.20
C SER A 60 2.71 0.45 -8.14
N LEU A 61 2.01 -0.56 -7.61
CA LEU A 61 1.38 -1.61 -8.40
C LEU A 61 0.30 -1.04 -9.34
N CYS A 62 -0.63 -0.23 -8.84
CA CYS A 62 -1.67 0.39 -9.65
C CYS A 62 -1.09 1.21 -10.81
N ARG A 63 0.00 1.97 -10.57
CA ARG A 63 0.70 2.71 -11.63
C ARG A 63 1.29 1.78 -12.70
N ARG A 64 1.89 0.66 -12.31
CA ARG A 64 2.44 -0.33 -13.26
C ARG A 64 1.35 -1.01 -14.09
N LEU A 65 0.16 -1.18 -13.52
CA LEU A 65 -1.02 -1.75 -14.18
C LEU A 65 -1.82 -0.75 -15.03
N GLY A 66 -1.48 0.54 -14.98
CA GLY A 66 -2.28 1.60 -15.61
C GLY A 66 -3.60 1.91 -14.90
N ASP A 67 -3.79 1.42 -13.68
CA ASP A 67 -4.97 1.69 -12.85
C ASP A 67 -4.87 3.07 -12.17
N ASN A 68 -5.31 4.09 -12.91
CA ASN A 68 -5.28 5.48 -12.44
C ASN A 68 -6.21 5.73 -11.25
N LEU A 69 -7.35 5.04 -11.19
CA LEU A 69 -8.32 5.17 -10.11
C LEU A 69 -7.75 4.57 -8.82
N GLY A 70 -7.22 3.34 -8.88
CA GLY A 70 -6.56 2.71 -7.74
C GLY A 70 -5.34 3.49 -7.27
N SER A 71 -4.53 4.04 -8.18
CA SER A 71 -3.39 4.91 -7.83
C SER A 71 -3.83 6.17 -7.09
N SER A 72 -4.89 6.84 -7.55
CA SER A 72 -5.43 8.05 -6.92
C SER A 72 -6.04 7.77 -5.54
N ASN A 73 -6.73 6.64 -5.41
CA ASN A 73 -7.28 6.18 -4.14
C ASN A 73 -6.17 5.87 -3.12
N ALA A 74 -5.13 5.15 -3.54
CA ALA A 74 -3.97 4.85 -2.70
C ALA A 74 -3.23 6.12 -2.28
N LEU A 75 -3.06 7.10 -3.17
CA LEU A 75 -2.53 8.43 -2.83
C LEU A 75 -3.40 9.10 -1.75
N SER A 76 -4.71 9.14 -1.92
CA SER A 76 -5.61 9.76 -0.94
C SER A 76 -5.44 9.15 0.46
N GLU A 77 -5.25 7.84 0.54
CA GLU A 77 -4.93 7.12 1.79
C GLU A 77 -3.56 7.51 2.36
N ILE A 78 -2.51 7.53 1.53
CA ILE A 78 -1.15 7.95 1.90
C ILE A 78 -1.17 9.35 2.52
N THR A 79 -1.78 10.31 1.82
CA THR A 79 -1.88 11.70 2.29
C THR A 79 -2.61 11.78 3.63
N ARG A 80 -3.72 11.04 3.78
CA ARG A 80 -4.46 11.00 5.05
C ARG A 80 -3.59 10.49 6.20
N ILE A 81 -2.86 9.39 5.99
CA ILE A 81 -1.99 8.82 7.02
C ILE A 81 -0.86 9.79 7.38
N LEU A 82 -0.22 10.42 6.39
CA LEU A 82 0.86 11.39 6.65
C LEU A 82 0.38 12.61 7.44
N LEU A 83 -0.84 13.09 7.17
CA LEU A 83 -1.46 14.16 7.96
C LEU A 83 -1.75 13.71 9.39
N GLN A 84 -2.23 12.48 9.59
CA GLN A 84 -2.45 11.89 10.93
C GLN A 84 -1.15 11.70 11.72
N LEU A 85 -0.03 11.46 11.02
CA LEU A 85 1.32 11.36 11.60
C LEU A 85 1.99 12.73 11.80
N GLU A 86 1.25 13.83 11.61
CA GLU A 86 1.78 15.20 11.72
C GLU A 86 3.00 15.45 10.82
N CYS A 87 3.04 14.80 9.66
CA CYS A 87 4.09 14.91 8.65
C CYS A 87 3.59 15.67 7.38
N PRO A 88 3.14 16.93 7.49
CA PRO A 88 2.47 17.63 6.39
C PRO A 88 3.40 17.95 5.20
N SER A 89 4.70 18.14 5.44
CA SER A 89 5.69 18.33 4.36
C SER A 89 5.77 17.10 3.44
N GLN A 90 5.74 15.90 4.02
CA GLN A 90 5.68 14.65 3.25
C GLN A 90 4.32 14.48 2.56
N ALA A 91 3.22 14.91 3.18
CA ALA A 91 1.91 14.87 2.55
C ALA A 91 1.84 15.76 1.29
N GLN A 92 2.45 16.95 1.33
CA GLN A 92 2.51 17.88 0.19
C GLN A 92 3.33 17.32 -0.98
N VAL A 93 4.45 16.64 -0.72
CA VAL A 93 5.29 16.04 -1.78
C VAL A 93 4.57 14.91 -2.52
N ASN A 94 3.58 14.28 -1.89
CA ASN A 94 2.88 13.13 -2.46
C ASN A 94 1.64 13.48 -3.29
N LEU A 95 1.12 14.72 -3.15
CA LEU A 95 0.01 15.30 -3.93
C LEU A 95 0.46 15.66 -5.34
#